data_AF-A0A397BDB4-F1
#
_entry.id   AF-A0A397BDB4-F1
#
_cell.length_a   1.000
_cell.length_b   1.000
_cell.length_c   1.000
_cell.angle_alpha   90.00
_cell.angle_beta   90.00
_cell.angle_gamma   90.00
#
_symmetry.space_group_name_H-M   'P 1'
#
loop_
_entity.id
_entity.type
_entity.pdbx_description
1 polymer ?
#
loop_
_entity_poly.entity_id
_entity_poly.type
_entity_poly.pdbx_seq_one_letter_code
_entity_poly.pdbx_strand_id
1 'polypeptide(L)'
;LTAQLMAVNAPFQIAFSIWMVMLGVFRGSARPHEGALWNVLAILVVGVPMGWMLASTYEYGIVGIWLGVSLGYVLCAIFGLYWLATVDWVAMASEASARLIVSPSTDDKDLP
;
A
#
# COMPACT_ATOMS: atom_id res chain seq x y z
N LEU A 1 13.07 11.47 24.07
CA LEU A 1 13.42 10.72 22.84
C LEU A 1 12.18 10.16 22.13
N THR A 2 11.35 9.33 22.79
CA THR A 2 10.11 8.76 22.20
C THR A 2 9.05 9.79 21.81
N ALA A 3 8.87 10.87 22.58
CA ALA A 3 7.92 11.93 22.24
C ALA A 3 8.32 12.75 20.99
N GLN A 4 9.62 12.99 20.79
CA GLN A 4 10.13 13.70 19.60
C GLN A 4 10.00 12.84 18.34
N LEU A 5 10.22 11.53 18.47
CA LEU A 5 9.95 10.54 17.42
C LEU A 5 8.49 10.53 16.99
N MET A 6 7.55 10.56 17.95
CA MET A 6 6.12 10.64 17.65
C MET A 6 5.75 11.95 16.96
N ALA A 7 6.28 13.09 17.41
CA ALA A 7 5.99 14.39 16.80
C ALA A 7 6.52 14.48 15.35
N VAL A 8 7.71 13.95 15.09
CA VAL A 8 8.29 13.90 13.74
C VAL A 8 7.55 12.91 12.85
N ASN A 9 7.07 11.78 13.40
CA ASN A 9 6.36 10.76 12.63
C ASN A 9 4.85 11.06 12.44
N ALA A 10 4.27 11.92 13.27
CA ALA A 10 2.84 12.27 13.25
C ALA A 10 2.31 12.68 11.86
N PRO A 11 2.96 13.58 11.10
CA PRO A 11 2.47 13.93 9.76
C PRO A 11 2.54 12.75 8.77
N PHE A 12 3.50 11.83 8.94
CA PHE A 12 3.66 10.65 8.09
C PHE A 12 2.59 9.58 8.35
N GLN A 13 1.93 9.60 9.50
CA GLN A 13 0.84 8.66 9.82
C GLN A 13 -0.36 8.79 8.86
N ILE A 14 -0.59 9.98 8.31
CA ILE A 14 -1.64 10.20 7.33
C ILE A 14 -1.31 9.44 6.04
N ALA A 15 -0.07 9.53 5.57
CA ALA A 15 0.38 8.79 4.39
C ALA A 15 0.32 7.28 4.60
N PHE A 16 0.69 6.80 5.80
CA PHE A 16 0.55 5.39 6.16
C PHE A 16 -0.91 4.94 6.13
N SER A 17 -1.83 5.78 6.63
CA SER A 17 -3.27 5.50 6.63
C SER A 17 -3.83 5.46 5.20
N ILE A 18 -3.41 6.38 4.33
CA ILE A 18 -3.76 6.36 2.90
C ILE A 18 -3.29 5.06 2.25
N TRP A 19 -2.05 4.65 2.51
CA TRP A 19 -1.50 3.39 1.98
C TRP A 19 -2.29 2.16 2.47
N MET A 20 -2.68 2.12 3.74
CA MET A 20 -3.53 1.07 4.30
C MET A 20 -4.89 0.96 3.60
N VAL A 21 -5.53 2.10 3.31
CA VAL A 21 -6.79 2.14 2.54
C VAL A 21 -6.55 1.61 1.13
N MET A 22 -5.46 2.02 0.47
CA MET A 22 -5.11 1.55 -0.87
C MET A 22 -4.87 0.03 -0.93
N LEU A 23 -4.24 -0.58 0.08
CA LEU A 23 -4.15 -2.04 0.17
C LEU A 23 -5.52 -2.70 0.20
N GLY A 24 -6.48 -2.12 0.93
CA GLY A 24 -7.86 -2.58 0.96
C GLY A 24 -8.51 -2.53 -0.43
N VAL A 25 -8.30 -1.43 -1.16
CA VAL A 25 -8.77 -1.27 -2.54
C VAL A 25 -8.17 -2.33 -3.46
N PHE A 26 -6.84 -2.53 -3.43
CA PHE A 26 -6.18 -3.54 -4.27
C PHE A 26 -6.70 -4.96 -4.01
N ARG A 27 -6.96 -5.30 -2.74
CA ARG A 27 -7.57 -6.59 -2.37
C ARG A 27 -9.02 -6.68 -2.87
N GLY A 28 -9.79 -5.60 -2.76
CA GLY A 28 -11.18 -5.53 -3.25
C GLY A 28 -11.29 -5.60 -4.78
N SER A 29 -10.33 -5.04 -5.51
CA SER A 29 -10.29 -5.07 -6.98
C SER A 29 -9.77 -6.39 -7.55
N ALA A 30 -9.55 -7.43 -6.72
CA ALA A 30 -8.98 -8.72 -7.10
C ALA A 30 -7.62 -8.60 -7.84
N ARG A 31 -6.86 -7.53 -7.58
CA ARG A 31 -5.53 -7.27 -8.14
C ARG A 31 -4.50 -6.93 -7.04
N PRO A 32 -4.29 -7.81 -6.05
CA PRO A 32 -3.35 -7.54 -4.96
C PRO A 32 -1.88 -7.53 -5.42
N HIS A 33 -1.57 -8.17 -6.56
CA HIS A 33 -0.20 -8.34 -7.05
C HIS A 33 0.46 -7.00 -7.41
N GLU A 34 -0.26 -6.11 -8.08
CA GLU A 34 0.24 -4.78 -8.47
C GLU A 34 0.66 -3.98 -7.23
N GLY A 35 -0.24 -3.84 -6.24
CA GLY A 35 0.05 -3.11 -5.01
C GLY A 35 1.20 -3.74 -4.19
N ALA A 36 1.29 -5.06 -4.16
CA ALA A 36 2.36 -5.77 -3.45
C ALA A 36 3.73 -5.54 -4.09
N LEU A 37 3.82 -5.62 -5.42
CA LEU A 37 5.08 -5.40 -6.14
C LEU A 37 5.62 -3.99 -5.90
N TRP A 38 4.76 -2.98 -6.05
CA TRP A 38 5.16 -1.58 -5.84
C TRP A 38 5.54 -1.28 -4.40
N ASN A 39 4.88 -1.91 -3.44
CA ASN A 39 5.25 -1.78 -2.03
C ASN A 39 6.62 -2.34 -1.72
N VAL A 40 6.89 -3.56 -2.21
CA VAL A 40 8.18 -4.23 -2.02
C VAL A 40 9.28 -3.42 -2.70
N LEU A 41 9.05 -2.93 -3.91
CA LEU A 41 10.01 -2.06 -4.62
C LEU A 41 10.25 -0.77 -3.85
N ALA A 42 9.21 -0.06 -3.43
CA ALA A 42 9.37 1.21 -2.71
C ALA A 42 10.09 1.02 -1.37
N ILE A 43 9.77 -0.03 -0.62
CA ILE A 43 10.40 -0.26 0.68
C ILE A 43 11.85 -0.75 0.53
N LEU A 44 12.14 -1.63 -0.43
CA LEU A 44 13.48 -2.21 -0.59
C LEU A 44 14.43 -1.33 -1.41
N VAL A 45 13.94 -0.64 -2.44
CA VAL A 45 14.75 0.20 -3.33
C VAL A 45 14.90 1.61 -2.79
N VAL A 46 13.90 2.13 -2.05
CA VAL A 46 13.94 3.51 -1.53
C VAL A 46 14.00 3.53 -0.02
N GLY A 47 13.12 2.79 0.67
CA GLY A 47 13.06 2.79 2.14
C GLY A 47 14.35 2.30 2.80
N VAL A 48 14.91 1.18 2.33
CA VAL A 48 16.13 0.58 2.89
C VAL A 48 17.38 1.43 2.61
N PRO A 49 17.66 1.91 1.39
CA PRO A 49 18.84 2.74 1.13
C PRO A 49 18.76 4.11 1.78
N MET A 50 17.57 4.74 1.77
CA MET A 50 17.35 6.01 2.46
C MET A 50 17.47 5.85 3.97
N GLY A 51 16.92 4.77 4.53
CA GLY A 51 17.04 4.45 5.95
C GLY A 51 18.49 4.23 6.38
N TRP A 52 19.27 3.51 5.57
CA TRP A 52 20.70 3.30 5.81
C TRP A 52 21.51 4.60 5.70
N MET A 53 21.26 5.40 4.65
CA MET A 53 21.89 6.73 4.49
C MET A 53 21.57 7.63 5.68
N LEU A 54 20.30 7.76 6.08
CA LEU A 54 19.94 8.64 7.20
C LEU A 54 20.47 8.13 8.55
N ALA A 55 20.50 6.81 8.75
CA ALA A 55 21.05 6.21 9.97
C ALA A 55 22.57 6.41 10.07
N SER A 56 23.30 6.33 8.96
CA SER A 56 24.76 6.43 8.93
C SER A 56 25.29 7.86 8.82
N THR A 57 24.62 8.74 8.07
CA THR A 57 25.16 10.08 7.76
C THR A 57 24.87 11.11 8.84
N TYR A 58 23.80 10.94 9.62
CA TYR A 58 23.34 11.94 10.58
C TYR A 58 23.37 11.48 12.04
N GLU A 59 23.91 10.29 12.34
CA GLU A 59 23.89 9.68 13.69
C GLU A 59 22.49 9.59 14.33
N TYR A 60 21.42 9.71 13.52
CA TYR A 60 20.04 9.64 13.98
C TYR A 60 19.62 8.23 14.42
N GLY A 61 20.46 7.21 14.19
CA GLY A 61 20.24 5.84 14.62
C GLY A 61 18.86 5.31 14.22
N ILE A 62 18.04 4.96 15.22
CA ILE A 62 16.67 4.45 15.04
C ILE A 62 15.75 5.49 14.34
N VAL A 63 15.95 6.79 14.58
CA VAL A 63 15.14 7.86 13.96
C VAL A 63 15.31 7.88 12.44
N GLY A 64 16.54 7.63 11.96
CA GLY A 64 16.85 7.60 10.53
C GLY A 64 16.16 6.44 9.80
N ILE A 65 16.07 5.27 10.46
CA ILE A 65 15.35 4.10 9.94
C ILE A 65 13.85 4.40 9.83
N TRP A 66 13.26 4.99 10.88
CA TRP A 66 11.84 5.36 10.88
C TRP A 66 11.52 6.37 9.77
N LEU A 67 12.37 7.37 9.55
CA LEU A 67 12.20 8.32 8.46
C LEU A 67 12.29 7.66 7.07
N GLY A 68 13.23 6.73 6.88
CA GLY A 68 13.35 5.96 5.63
C GLY A 68 12.11 5.13 5.33
N VAL A 69 11.59 4.41 6.33
CA VAL A 69 10.36 3.62 6.20
C VAL A 69 9.14 4.51 5.94
N SER A 70 9.00 5.61 6.68
CA SER A 70 7.90 6.57 6.49
C SER A 70 7.90 7.16 5.07
N LEU A 71 9.07 7.48 4.52
CA LEU A 71 9.17 7.96 3.14
C LEU A 71 8.80 6.87 2.12
N GLY A 72 9.17 5.61 2.39
CA GLY A 72 8.73 4.47 1.60
C GLY A 72 7.20 4.36 1.53
N TYR A 73 6.51 4.54 2.66
CA TYR A 73 5.03 4.55 2.71
C TYR A 73 4.42 5.75 1.99
N VAL A 74 5.04 6.94 2.06
CA VAL A 74 4.59 8.11 1.29
C VAL A 74 4.64 7.83 -0.21
N LEU A 75 5.72 7.23 -0.70
CA LEU A 75 5.84 6.86 -2.12
C LEU A 75 4.80 5.82 -2.52
N CYS A 76 4.57 4.80 -1.68
CA CYS A 76 3.52 3.82 -1.90
C CYS A 76 2.13 4.47 -1.95
N ALA A 77 1.85 5.41 -1.04
CA ALA A 77 0.59 6.13 -1.00
C ALA A 77 0.36 6.97 -2.28
N ILE A 78 1.38 7.69 -2.74
CA ILE A 78 1.32 8.47 -3.99
C ILE A 78 1.05 7.55 -5.18
N PHE A 79 1.77 6.43 -5.28
CA PHE A 79 1.56 5.46 -6.34
C PHE A 79 0.15 4.85 -6.29
N GLY A 80 -0.32 4.47 -5.10
CA GLY A 80 -1.67 3.94 -4.90
C GLY A 80 -2.74 4.94 -5.33
N LEU A 81 -2.61 6.21 -4.94
CA LEU A 81 -3.49 7.30 -5.37
C LEU A 81 -3.46 7.52 -6.88
N TYR A 82 -2.27 7.49 -7.49
CA TYR A 82 -2.11 7.61 -8.94
C TYR A 82 -2.80 6.44 -9.68
N TRP A 83 -2.60 5.22 -9.20
CA TRP A 83 -3.28 4.05 -9.75
C TRP A 83 -4.80 4.16 -9.61
N LEU A 84 -5.29 4.59 -8.44
CA LEU A 84 -6.71 4.80 -8.19
C LEU A 84 -7.34 5.80 -9.18
N ALA A 85 -6.58 6.84 -9.54
CA ALA A 85 -7.04 7.88 -10.46
C ALA A 85 -6.96 7.47 -11.94
N THR A 86 -6.07 6.54 -12.29
CA THR A 86 -5.82 6.14 -13.68
C THR A 86 -6.47 4.82 -14.07
N VAL A 87 -6.90 4.02 -13.09
CA VAL A 87 -7.54 2.73 -13.36
C VAL A 87 -8.90 2.92 -14.04
N ASP A 88 -9.16 2.10 -15.06
CA ASP A 88 -10.46 2.05 -15.73
C ASP A 88 -11.45 1.26 -14.87
N TRP A 89 -12.25 2.01 -14.11
CA TRP A 89 -13.29 1.47 -13.25
C TRP A 89 -14.39 0.73 -14.02
N VAL A 90 -14.67 1.13 -15.26
CA VAL A 90 -15.72 0.52 -16.10
C VAL A 90 -15.26 -0.86 -16.56
N ALA A 91 -14.01 -0.96 -17.02
CA ALA A 91 -13.41 -2.24 -17.35
C ALA A 91 -13.38 -3.17 -16.13
N MET A 92 -12.97 -2.67 -14.95
CA MET A 92 -12.96 -3.46 -13.72
C MET A 92 -14.36 -3.94 -13.29
N ALA A 93 -15.38 -3.08 -13.39
CA ALA A 93 -16.75 -3.46 -13.07
C ALA A 93 -17.30 -4.54 -14.03
N SER A 94 -16.93 -4.46 -15.31
CA SER A 94 -17.30 -5.47 -16.31
C SER A 94 -16.64 -6.83 -16.05
N GLU A 95 -15.34 -6.84 -15.71
CA GLU A 95 -14.62 -8.06 -15.31
C GLU A 95 -15.23 -8.70 -14.04
N ALA A 96 -15.56 -7.88 -13.05
CA ALA A 96 -16.21 -8.34 -11.82
C ALA A 96 -17.58 -8.97 -12.10
N SER A 97 -18.39 -8.32 -12.94
CA SER A 97 -19.72 -8.84 -13.33
C SER A 97 -19.61 -10.15 -14.13
N ALA A 98 -18.65 -10.24 -15.05
CA ALA A 98 -18.40 -11.46 -15.81
C ALA A 98 -18.00 -12.64 -14.91
N ARG A 99 -17.20 -12.41 -13.87
CA ARG A 99 -16.83 -13.45 -12.89
C ARG A 99 -18.03 -13.96 -12.09
N LEU A 100 -18.97 -13.10 -11.74
CA LEU A 100 -20.19 -13.48 -11.02
C LEU A 100 -21.17 -14.29 -11.89
N ILE A 101 -21.25 -13.98 -13.19
CA ILE A 101 -22.09 -14.74 -14.14
C ILE A 101 -21.49 -16.13 -14.42
N VAL A 102 -20.17 -16.26 -14.39
CA VAL A 102 -19.46 -17.53 -14.64
C VAL A 102 -19.45 -18.46 -13.42
N SER A 103 -19.70 -17.98 -12.19
CA SER A 103 -19.97 -18.88 -11.05
C SER A 103 -21.44 -19.31 -11.09
N PRO A 104 -21.79 -20.49 -11.63
CA PRO A 104 -23.13 -20.99 -11.48
C PRO A 104 -23.30 -21.34 -10.01
N SER A 105 -24.50 -21.16 -9.49
CA SER A 105 -24.95 -21.68 -8.20
C SER A 105 -24.59 -23.15 -8.01
N THR A 106 -23.41 -23.45 -7.47
CA THR A 106 -23.09 -24.77 -6.91
C THR A 106 -23.77 -24.96 -5.54
N ASP A 107 -24.52 -23.96 -5.07
CA ASP A 107 -25.25 -23.99 -3.79
C ASP A 107 -26.75 -24.32 -3.93
N ASP A 108 -27.24 -24.53 -5.16
CA ASP A 108 -28.66 -24.91 -5.41
C ASP A 108 -28.80 -26.41 -5.79
N LYS A 109 -27.91 -27.24 -5.26
CA LYS A 109 -28.02 -28.72 -5.35
C LYS A 109 -28.03 -29.44 -4.01
N ASP A 110 -27.98 -28.71 -2.90
CA ASP A 110 -27.98 -29.27 -1.54
C ASP A 110 -29.17 -28.80 -0.66
N LEU A 111 -30.32 -28.47 -1.28
CA LEU A 111 -31.61 -28.40 -0.58
C LEU A 111 -32.41 -29.70 -0.82
N PRO A 112 -33.11 -30.19 0.23
CA PRO A 112 -33.34 -31.61 0.53
C PRO A 112 -34.18 -32.39 -0.47
#